data_AF-A0A942CAB2-F1
#
_entry.id   AF-A0A942CAB2-F1
#
_cell.length_a   1.000
_cell.length_b   1.000
_cell.length_c   1.000
_cell.angle_alpha   90.00
_cell.angle_beta   90.00
_cell.angle_gamma   90.00
#
_symmetry.space_group_name_H-M   'P 1'
#
loop_
_entity.id
_entity.type
_entity.pdbx_description
1 polymer ?
#
loop_
_entity_poly.entity_id
_entity_poly.type
_entity_poly.pdbx_seq_one_letter_code
_entity_poly.pdbx_strand_id
1 'polypeptide(L)'
;MAKIKIHYKKGGPSQVPALREALKAPVNPQESLDAVIAELNAFEQKYGITTVEFYARFNRGLMGDSQDFMHWAGTFEDYQYLMRKYFSVEKAAA
;
A
#
# COMPACT_ATOMS: atom_id res chain seq x y z
N MET A 1 -17.50 9.80 -3.02
CA MET A 1 -16.74 8.54 -3.07
C MET A 1 -17.25 7.70 -4.24
N ALA A 2 -16.39 7.34 -5.18
CA ALA A 2 -16.80 6.50 -6.31
C ALA A 2 -17.08 5.07 -5.80
N LYS A 3 -18.25 4.51 -6.14
CA LYS A 3 -18.60 3.13 -5.77
C LYS A 3 -17.94 2.18 -6.75
N ILE A 4 -16.96 1.40 -6.30
CA ILE A 4 -16.37 0.33 -7.10
C ILE A 4 -17.40 -0.81 -7.20
N LYS A 5 -17.85 -1.14 -8.42
CA LYS A 5 -18.68 -2.31 -8.68
C LYS A 5 -17.78 -3.51 -8.94
N ILE A 6 -17.66 -4.39 -7.97
CA ILE A 6 -16.90 -5.63 -8.09
C ILE A 6 -17.80 -6.68 -8.76
N HIS A 7 -17.39 -7.15 -9.94
CA HIS A 7 -18.08 -8.20 -10.70
C HIS A 7 -17.34 -9.52 -10.54
N TYR A 8 -18.08 -10.62 -10.36
CA TYR A 8 -17.53 -11.97 -10.33
C TYR A 8 -18.39 -12.90 -11.20
N LYS A 9 -17.74 -13.86 -11.87
CA LYS A 9 -18.42 -14.84 -12.71
C LYS A 9 -19.21 -15.83 -11.84
N LYS A 10 -20.34 -16.32 -12.37
CA LYS A 10 -21.10 -17.42 -11.78
C LYS A 10 -20.23 -18.68 -11.80
N GLY A 11 -19.98 -19.29 -10.64
CA GLY A 11 -18.97 -20.35 -10.45
C GLY A 11 -17.59 -19.87 -9.96
N GLY A 12 -17.48 -18.61 -9.53
CA GLY A 12 -16.30 -18.09 -8.83
C GLY A 12 -16.08 -18.71 -7.44
N PRO A 13 -15.15 -18.17 -6.63
CA PRO A 13 -14.81 -18.74 -5.33
C PRO A 13 -16.06 -18.99 -4.49
N SER A 14 -16.20 -20.18 -3.90
CA SER A 14 -17.32 -20.50 -2.98
C SER A 14 -17.41 -19.51 -1.80
N GLN A 15 -16.30 -18.82 -1.52
CA GLN A 15 -16.13 -17.82 -0.48
C GLN A 15 -16.62 -16.41 -0.87
N VAL A 16 -17.23 -16.21 -2.04
CA VAL A 16 -17.72 -14.88 -2.49
C VAL A 16 -18.51 -14.11 -1.41
N PRO A 17 -19.42 -14.73 -0.63
CA PRO A 17 -20.10 -14.02 0.45
C PRO A 17 -19.14 -13.52 1.55
N ALA A 18 -18.19 -14.36 1.99
CA ALA A 18 -17.22 -14.01 3.02
C ALA A 18 -16.24 -12.92 2.55
N LEU A 19 -15.75 -13.02 1.31
CA LEU A 19 -14.88 -12.00 0.70
C LEU A 19 -15.61 -10.66 0.58
N ARG A 20 -16.91 -10.67 0.25
CA ARG A 20 -17.72 -9.45 0.18
C ARG A 20 -17.86 -8.78 1.55
N GLU A 21 -18.06 -9.54 2.62
CA GLU A 21 -18.11 -8.98 3.97
C GLU A 21 -16.75 -8.44 4.41
N ALA A 22 -15.66 -9.15 4.13
CA ALA A 22 -14.31 -8.65 4.42
C ALA A 22 -14.02 -7.31 3.72
N LEU A 23 -14.46 -7.14 2.47
CA LEU A 23 -14.29 -5.89 1.72
C LEU A 23 -15.13 -4.70 2.25
N LYS A 24 -16.18 -4.98 3.03
CA LYS A 24 -16.97 -3.93 3.69
C LYS A 24 -16.36 -3.45 5.00
N ALA A 25 -15.41 -4.20 5.57
CA ALA A 25 -14.78 -3.84 6.81
C ALA A 25 -14.12 -2.45 6.67
N PRO A 26 -14.34 -1.54 7.63
CA PRO A 26 -13.69 -0.23 7.59
C PRO A 26 -12.18 -0.44 7.69
N VAL A 27 -11.45 0.15 6.75
CA VAL A 27 -9.99 0.18 6.79
C VAL A 27 -9.57 1.30 7.74
N ASN A 28 -8.81 0.97 8.78
CA ASN A 28 -8.20 1.95 9.68
C ASN A 28 -6.94 2.53 8.98
N PRO A 29 -6.91 3.83 8.63
CA PRO A 29 -5.77 4.43 7.95
C PRO A 29 -4.48 4.38 8.76
N GLN A 30 -4.56 4.43 10.10
CA GLN A 30 -3.38 4.35 10.96
C GLN A 30 -2.75 2.97 10.92
N GLU A 31 -3.56 1.91 11.14
CA GLU A 31 -3.09 0.53 11.06
C GLU A 31 -2.52 0.21 9.67
N SER A 32 -3.14 0.76 8.62
CA SER A 32 -2.64 0.62 7.24
C SER A 32 -1.29 1.30 7.06
N LEU A 33 -1.11 2.51 7.62
CA LEU A 33 0.14 3.25 7.56
C LEU A 33 1.26 2.54 8.33
N ASP A 34 0.97 2.04 9.53
CA ASP A 34 1.92 1.29 10.35
C ASP A 34 2.38 0.02 9.63
N ALA A 35 1.47 -0.70 8.97
CA ALA A 35 1.80 -1.89 8.19
C ALA A 35 2.73 -1.56 7.01
N VAL A 36 2.45 -0.50 6.26
CA VAL A 36 3.30 -0.07 5.14
C VAL A 36 4.69 0.38 5.63
N ILE A 37 4.76 1.12 6.75
CA ILE A 37 6.04 1.51 7.35
C ILE A 37 6.87 0.28 7.77
N ALA A 38 6.22 -0.72 8.38
CA ALA A 38 6.90 -1.96 8.77
C ALA A 38 7.47 -2.71 7.54
N GLU A 39 6.73 -2.72 6.43
CA GLU A 39 7.18 -3.34 5.19
C GLU A 39 8.36 -2.58 4.55
N LEU A 40 8.32 -1.24 4.51
CA LEU A 40 9.45 -0.43 4.06
C LEU A 40 10.70 -0.70 4.90
N ASN A 41 10.57 -0.77 6.23
CA ASN A 41 11.67 -1.12 7.12
C ASN A 41 12.24 -2.52 6.85
N ALA A 42 11.41 -3.48 6.46
CA ALA A 42 11.88 -4.82 6.07
C ALA A 42 12.72 -4.77 4.79
N PHE A 43 12.37 -3.92 3.82
CA PHE A 43 13.23 -3.66 2.66
C PHE A 43 14.55 -3.01 3.06
N GLU A 44 14.52 -2.01 3.95
CA GLU A 44 15.76 -1.37 4.42
C GLU A 44 16.71 -2.39 5.07
N GLN A 45 16.16 -3.27 5.92
CA GLN A 45 16.93 -4.35 6.56
C GLN A 45 17.46 -5.37 5.55
N LYS A 46 16.63 -5.78 4.59
CA LYS A 46 16.99 -6.80 3.58
C LYS A 46 18.13 -6.32 2.65
N TYR A 47 18.12 -5.04 2.27
CA TYR A 47 19.06 -4.50 1.28
C TYR A 47 20.16 -3.61 1.89
N GLY A 48 20.07 -3.29 3.17
CA GLY A 48 21.06 -2.48 3.89
C GLY A 48 21.13 -1.02 3.42
N ILE A 49 20.05 -0.51 2.82
CA ILE A 49 19.94 0.88 2.35
C ILE A 49 18.62 1.48 2.84
N THR A 50 18.59 2.78 3.08
CA THR A 50 17.38 3.45 3.58
C THR A 50 16.34 3.62 2.47
N THR A 51 15.08 3.84 2.82
CA THR A 51 13.98 4.14 1.89
C THR A 51 14.30 5.38 1.05
N VAL A 52 15.02 6.36 1.63
CA VAL A 52 15.49 7.55 0.92
C VAL A 52 16.48 7.18 -0.19
N GLU A 53 17.42 6.28 0.11
CA GLU A 53 18.39 5.78 -0.87
C GLU A 53 17.72 4.93 -1.95
N PHE A 54 16.77 4.05 -1.57
CA PHE A 54 15.92 3.33 -2.51
C PHE A 54 15.22 4.28 -3.49
N TYR A 55 14.57 5.33 -2.98
CA TYR A 55 13.88 6.32 -3.79
C TYR A 55 14.83 7.07 -4.73
N ALA A 56 16.00 7.46 -4.24
CA ALA A 56 17.01 8.11 -5.07
C ALA A 56 17.47 7.22 -6.24
N ARG A 57 17.66 5.91 -6.01
CA ARG A 57 18.03 4.95 -7.06
C ARG A 57 16.88 4.68 -8.03
N PHE A 58 15.68 4.49 -7.50
CA PHE A 58 14.48 4.25 -8.30
C PHE A 58 14.22 5.42 -9.26
N ASN A 59 14.25 6.65 -8.75
CA ASN A 59 14.02 7.85 -9.55
C ASN A 59 15.09 8.08 -10.64
N ARG A 60 16.29 7.53 -10.45
CA ARG A 60 17.37 7.57 -11.47
C ARG A 60 17.29 6.42 -12.48
N GLY A 61 16.31 5.52 -12.37
CA GLY A 61 16.22 4.32 -13.19
C GLY A 61 17.34 3.32 -12.93
N LEU A 62 18.00 3.40 -11.76
CA LEU A 62 19.10 2.51 -11.37
C LEU A 62 18.59 1.23 -10.69
N MET A 63 17.28 1.17 -10.44
CA MET A 63 16.61 0.00 -9.93
C MET A 63 16.16 -0.81 -11.14
N GLY A 64 16.64 -2.05 -11.24
CA GLY A 64 16.21 -2.97 -12.29
C GLY A 64 14.73 -3.32 -12.16
N ASP A 65 14.27 -4.23 -12.99
CA ASP A 65 12.90 -4.73 -13.07
C ASP A 65 12.61 -5.89 -12.11
N SER A 66 13.43 -6.05 -11.06
CA SER A 66 13.22 -7.12 -10.10
C SER A 66 11.86 -7.00 -9.40
N GLN A 67 11.20 -8.12 -9.18
CA GLN A 67 9.91 -8.15 -8.49
C GLN A 67 9.99 -7.46 -7.12
N ASP A 68 11.11 -7.59 -6.41
CA ASP A 68 11.32 -6.94 -5.12
C ASP A 68 11.34 -5.41 -5.24
N PHE A 69 11.96 -4.84 -6.27
CA PHE A 69 12.01 -3.39 -6.47
C PHE A 69 10.66 -2.83 -6.94
N MET A 70 9.94 -3.57 -7.77
CA MET A 70 8.57 -3.21 -8.16
C MET A 70 7.64 -3.25 -6.95
N HIS A 71 7.81 -4.24 -6.07
CA HIS A 71 7.06 -4.34 -4.82
C HIS A 71 7.38 -3.17 -3.88
N TRP A 72 8.67 -2.90 -3.63
CA TRP A 72 9.09 -1.76 -2.82
C TRP A 72 8.52 -0.43 -3.35
N ALA A 73 8.53 -0.23 -4.67
CA ALA A 73 7.98 0.99 -5.28
C ALA A 73 6.46 1.12 -5.01
N GLY A 74 5.71 0.03 -5.16
CA GLY A 74 4.28 0.00 -4.81
C GLY A 74 4.03 0.30 -3.33
N THR A 75 4.77 -0.34 -2.43
CA THR A 75 4.71 -0.08 -0.98
C THR A 75 5.01 1.39 -0.67
N PHE A 76 5.98 2.01 -1.35
CA PHE A 76 6.31 3.42 -1.15
C PHE A 76 5.20 4.37 -1.68
N GLU A 77 4.57 4.05 -2.81
CA GLU A 77 3.41 4.80 -3.31
C GLU A 77 2.22 4.74 -2.34
N ASP A 78 1.96 3.57 -1.76
CA ASP A 78 0.94 3.37 -0.75
C ASP A 78 1.23 4.19 0.51
N TYR A 79 2.48 4.22 0.97
CA TYR A 79 2.92 5.07 2.09
C TYR A 79 2.61 6.54 1.82
N GLN A 80 3.00 7.03 0.64
CA GLN A 80 2.76 8.43 0.27
C GLN A 80 1.25 8.74 0.19
N TYR A 81 0.45 7.83 -0.34
CA TYR A 81 -1.00 7.98 -0.41
C TYR A 81 -1.63 8.07 0.99
N LEU A 82 -1.27 7.13 1.88
CA LEU A 82 -1.79 7.07 3.25
C LEU A 82 -1.36 8.29 4.05
N MET A 83 -0.10 8.72 3.96
CA MET A 83 0.40 9.92 4.63
C MET A 83 -0.36 11.18 4.20
N ARG A 84 -0.56 11.38 2.89
CA ARG A 84 -1.36 12.52 2.39
C ARG A 84 -2.78 12.50 2.95
N LYS A 85 -3.39 11.32 3.02
CA LYS A 85 -4.75 11.17 3.56
C LYS A 85 -4.79 11.43 5.06
N TYR A 86 -3.82 10.91 5.81
CA TYR A 86 -3.71 11.10 7.26
C TYR A 86 -3.60 12.59 7.63
N PHE A 87 -2.66 13.32 7.02
CA PHE A 87 -2.50 14.75 7.25
C PHE A 87 -3.69 15.59 6.76
N SER A 88 -4.39 15.14 5.71
CA SER A 88 -5.61 15.81 5.25
C SER A 88 -6.76 15.66 6.23
N VAL A 89 -6.85 14.51 6.92
CA VAL A 89 -7.86 14.25 7.94
C VAL A 89 -7.55 15.04 9.23
N GLU A 90 -6.30 15.07 9.68
CA GLU A 90 -5.91 15.86 10.86
C GLU A 90 -6.21 17.35 10.66
N LYS A 91 -5.91 17.90 9.48
CA LYS A 91 -6.19 19.31 9.16
C LYS A 91 -7.70 19.65 9.10
N ALA A 92 -8.55 18.66 8.82
CA ALA A 92 -10.01 18.85 8.81
C ALA A 92 -10.65 18.68 10.20
N ALA A 93 -9.91 18.10 11.16
CA ALA A 93 -10.35 17.89 12.54
C ALA A 93 -9.89 18.98 13.52
N ALA A 94 -9.00 19.87 13.08
CA ALA A 94 -8.50 21.05 13.80
C ALA A 94 -9.25 22.32 13.37
#